data_AF-A0AAU7CTF7-F1
#
_entry.id   AF-A0AAU7CTF7-F1
#
_cell.length_a   1.000
_cell.length_b   1.000
_cell.length_c   1.000
_cell.angle_alpha   90.00
_cell.angle_beta   90.00
_cell.angle_gamma   90.00
#
_symmetry.space_group_name_H-M   'P 1'
#
loop_
_entity.id
_entity.type
_entity.pdbx_description
1 polymer ?
#
loop_
_entity_poly.entity_id
_entity_poly.type
_entity_poly.pdbx_seq_one_letter_code
_entity_poly.pdbx_strand_id
1 'polypeptide(L)'
;MSDSEERVFDAVDRLVSAHLDREIERTDSTNLHAKIRNSLAQTARPEVRSIRIGRAAWYSLERWSGSLRWSMGAALIALVIGAFCGGRYLSPTTANAATLLRTVRGIHAQDIDRCYRVHYAPDPRYWDEKKMLEGPSESVLWTRGDRFWADCTIGTIHLAIGREQDRSLWVSPSRMHGIRFSDNDSQLPRDVAVLCDINSMTVPSLMDDVLADFNLRAESTPSPSGTTPNLVWARLKPGRVHSLISAALLEIDAQSGVLLRLILWTVREGRPNGTVTYTLMKSARQDDEQYRLASHLDSSAKIEVHRLGQPKTDALKDDR
;
A
#
# COMPACT_ATOMS: atom_id res chain seq x y z
N MET A 1 3.24 29.44 -10.77
CA MET A 1 2.87 28.03 -11.01
C MET A 1 3.11 27.78 -12.48
N SER A 2 3.92 26.78 -12.85
CA SER A 2 4.15 26.48 -14.26
C SER A 2 3.00 25.62 -14.81
N ASP A 3 2.61 25.84 -16.07
CA ASP A 3 1.59 25.03 -16.78
C ASP A 3 1.84 23.51 -16.70
N SER A 4 3.08 23.09 -16.47
CA SER A 4 3.46 21.68 -16.31
C SER A 4 3.11 21.09 -14.95
N GLU A 5 3.19 21.86 -13.88
CA GLU A 5 2.89 21.40 -12.52
C GLU A 5 1.37 21.27 -12.33
N GLU A 6 0.61 22.25 -12.80
CA GLU A 6 -0.87 22.24 -12.77
C GLU A 6 -1.45 21.02 -13.49
N ARG A 7 -0.86 20.62 -14.62
CA ARG A 7 -1.27 19.41 -15.36
C ARG A 7 -1.00 18.11 -14.61
N VAL A 8 0.08 18.04 -13.82
CA VAL A 8 0.40 16.85 -13.01
C VAL A 8 -0.55 16.77 -11.80
N PHE A 9 -0.85 17.90 -11.16
CA PHE A 9 -1.83 17.97 -10.08
C PHE A 9 -3.23 17.55 -10.55
N ASP A 10 -3.70 18.11 -11.67
CA ASP A 10 -4.97 17.71 -12.26
C ASP A 10 -4.98 16.23 -12.66
N ALA A 11 -3.83 15.65 -13.02
CA ALA A 11 -3.73 14.24 -13.37
C ALA A 11 -3.81 13.33 -12.12
N VAL A 12 -3.14 13.70 -11.03
CA VAL A 12 -3.20 12.96 -9.75
C VAL A 12 -4.59 13.08 -9.14
N ASP A 13 -5.16 14.29 -9.09
CA ASP A 13 -6.51 14.52 -8.57
C ASP A 13 -7.58 13.77 -9.39
N ARG A 14 -7.49 13.84 -10.72
CA ARG A 14 -8.37 13.04 -11.60
C ARG A 14 -8.17 11.55 -11.42
N LEU A 15 -6.96 11.07 -11.17
CA LEU A 15 -6.70 9.64 -10.99
C LEU A 15 -7.25 9.13 -9.66
N VAL A 16 -7.03 9.88 -8.58
CA VAL A 16 -7.56 9.58 -7.25
C VAL A 16 -9.09 9.61 -7.31
N SER A 17 -9.68 10.68 -7.83
CA SER A 17 -11.12 10.82 -8.03
C SER A 17 -11.69 9.68 -8.88
N ALA A 18 -11.11 9.41 -10.06
CA ALA A 18 -11.59 8.34 -10.94
C ALA A 18 -11.37 6.93 -10.39
N HIS A 19 -10.42 6.72 -9.49
CA HIS A 19 -10.27 5.45 -8.79
C HIS A 19 -11.38 5.29 -7.75
N LEU A 20 -11.64 6.33 -6.97
CA LEU A 20 -12.70 6.35 -5.95
C LEU A 20 -14.10 6.23 -6.59
N ASP A 21 -14.35 6.95 -7.70
CA ASP A 21 -15.60 6.87 -8.46
C ASP A 21 -15.82 5.47 -9.05
N ARG A 22 -14.76 4.82 -9.57
CA ARG A 22 -14.84 3.44 -10.05
C ARG A 22 -15.13 2.43 -8.95
N GLU A 23 -14.66 2.67 -7.73
CA GLU A 23 -14.98 1.84 -6.57
C GLU A 23 -16.43 2.06 -6.09
N ILE A 24 -16.96 3.28 -6.24
CA ILE A 24 -18.38 3.59 -5.98
C ILE A 24 -19.28 2.93 -7.03
N GLU A 25 -18.95 3.05 -8.32
CA GLU A 25 -19.71 2.45 -9.43
C GLU A 25 -19.68 0.91 -9.43
N ARG A 26 -18.62 0.29 -8.90
CA ARG A 26 -18.52 -1.18 -8.75
C ARG A 26 -19.62 -1.78 -7.88
N THR A 27 -20.27 -0.98 -7.05
CA THR A 27 -21.37 -1.40 -6.19
C THR A 27 -22.71 -1.56 -6.96
N ASP A 28 -22.81 -1.09 -8.21
CA ASP A 28 -24.05 -1.15 -9.01
C ASP A 28 -23.79 -1.55 -10.49
N SER A 29 -23.35 -2.79 -10.72
CA SER A 29 -22.67 -3.18 -11.97
C SER A 29 -23.52 -3.84 -13.07
N THR A 30 -24.85 -3.71 -13.09
CA THR A 30 -25.64 -4.39 -14.14
C THR A 30 -25.77 -3.56 -15.44
N ASN A 31 -25.73 -2.22 -15.37
CA ASN A 31 -25.97 -1.36 -16.53
C ASN A 31 -24.69 -0.92 -17.29
N LEU A 32 -23.52 -0.91 -16.64
CA LEU A 32 -22.29 -0.36 -17.21
C LEU A 32 -21.66 -1.25 -18.30
N HIS A 33 -21.84 -2.58 -18.19
CA HIS A 33 -21.29 -3.54 -19.15
C HIS A 33 -21.87 -3.40 -20.57
N ALA A 34 -23.11 -2.91 -20.71
CA ALA A 34 -23.72 -2.66 -22.01
C ALA A 34 -23.14 -1.40 -22.68
N LYS A 35 -22.76 -0.39 -21.89
CA LYS A 35 -22.32 0.92 -22.39
C LYS A 35 -20.86 0.91 -22.87
N ILE A 36 -20.00 0.16 -22.18
CA ILE A 36 -18.55 0.05 -22.51
C ILE A 36 -18.30 -0.74 -23.80
N ARG A 37 -19.14 -1.73 -24.11
CA ARG A 37 -19.01 -2.49 -25.38
C ARG A 37 -19.23 -1.60 -26.61
N ASN A 38 -20.09 -0.59 -26.49
CA ASN A 38 -20.42 0.30 -27.59
C ASN A 38 -19.39 1.42 -27.79
N SER A 39 -18.66 1.85 -26.75
CA SER A 39 -17.70 2.94 -26.85
C SER A 39 -16.31 2.51 -27.35
N LEU A 40 -15.88 1.28 -27.04
CA LEU A 40 -14.56 0.77 -27.45
C LEU A 40 -14.42 0.45 -28.94
N ALA A 41 -15.51 0.48 -29.71
CA ALA A 41 -15.48 0.31 -31.16
C ALA A 41 -14.94 1.53 -31.92
N GLN A 42 -14.77 2.70 -31.28
CA GLN A 42 -14.68 3.97 -32.01
C GLN A 42 -13.36 4.73 -31.96
N THR A 43 -12.31 4.34 -31.23
CA THR A 43 -11.14 5.23 -31.15
C THR A 43 -9.81 4.51 -30.97
N ALA A 44 -9.05 4.41 -32.06
CA ALA A 44 -7.67 3.95 -32.06
C ALA A 44 -6.74 5.03 -32.67
N ARG A 45 -5.63 5.28 -31.96
CA ARG A 45 -4.29 5.79 -32.39
C ARG A 45 -4.08 7.32 -32.59
N PRO A 46 -2.81 7.82 -32.60
CA PRO A 46 -1.84 7.90 -31.48
C PRO A 46 -1.02 9.23 -31.47
N GLU A 47 -0.07 9.43 -30.54
CA GLU A 47 1.35 9.81 -30.80
C GLU A 47 2.07 10.36 -29.54
N VAL A 48 3.39 10.13 -29.52
CA VAL A 48 4.34 10.29 -28.39
C VAL A 48 5.44 11.27 -28.80
N ARG A 49 5.88 12.16 -27.90
CA ARG A 49 7.23 12.74 -27.97
C ARG A 49 7.77 13.15 -26.58
N SER A 50 9.07 12.90 -26.43
CA SER A 50 9.90 12.88 -25.22
C SER A 50 10.54 14.23 -24.86
N ILE A 51 10.70 14.54 -23.56
CA ILE A 51 11.61 15.59 -23.08
C ILE A 51 12.38 15.14 -21.81
N ARG A 52 13.68 15.47 -21.79
CA ARG A 52 14.71 15.23 -20.76
C ARG A 52 14.53 16.12 -19.52
N ILE A 53 14.82 15.62 -18.32
CA ILE A 53 14.74 16.35 -17.05
C ILE A 53 16.12 16.48 -16.39
N GLY A 54 16.44 17.71 -15.97
CA GLY A 54 17.60 18.08 -15.15
C GLY A 54 17.25 18.14 -13.65
N ARG A 55 18.27 17.93 -12.82
CA ARG A 55 18.26 17.67 -11.37
C ARG A 55 18.09 18.93 -10.49
N ALA A 56 17.40 18.77 -9.36
CA ALA A 56 17.60 19.49 -8.09
C ALA A 56 16.84 18.73 -6.96
N ALA A 57 17.18 18.73 -5.68
CA ALA A 57 18.42 18.84 -4.92
C ALA A 57 18.04 18.26 -3.54
N TRP A 58 18.75 17.21 -3.11
CA TRP A 58 18.43 16.36 -1.97
C TRP A 58 19.15 16.91 -0.73
N TYR A 59 18.43 17.10 0.38
CA TYR A 59 19.09 17.27 1.68
C TYR A 59 19.50 15.88 2.20
N SER A 60 20.81 15.67 2.12
CA SER A 60 21.68 14.68 2.77
C SER A 60 21.08 13.84 3.91
N LEU A 61 20.73 12.59 3.60
CA LEU A 61 21.13 11.47 4.45
C LEU A 61 22.55 11.07 4.03
N GLU A 62 23.52 11.42 4.86
CA GLU A 62 24.93 11.08 4.64
C GLU A 62 25.13 9.57 4.46
N ARG A 63 25.60 9.21 3.27
CA ARG A 63 26.75 8.33 3.01
C ARG A 63 26.94 7.16 4.00
N TRP A 64 26.29 6.05 3.69
CA TRP A 64 26.93 4.74 3.83
C TRP A 64 27.40 4.25 2.46
N SER A 65 28.64 4.62 2.12
CA SER A 65 29.43 3.97 1.09
C SER A 65 30.03 2.69 1.66
N GLY A 66 29.42 1.56 1.33
CA GLY A 66 29.98 0.24 1.56
C GLY A 66 29.39 -0.69 0.52
N SER A 67 30.21 -1.11 -0.42
CA SER A 67 29.93 -2.09 -1.45
C SER A 67 29.31 -3.37 -0.86
N LEU A 68 27.99 -3.48 -0.81
CA LEU A 68 27.30 -4.75 -0.68
C LEU A 68 26.65 -5.07 -2.03
N ARG A 69 27.38 -5.89 -2.78
CA ARG A 69 26.98 -6.47 -4.06
C ARG A 69 25.56 -7.03 -3.94
N TRP A 70 24.70 -6.56 -4.84
CA TRP A 70 23.41 -7.13 -5.15
C TRP A 70 23.53 -8.62 -5.47
N SER A 71 23.28 -9.48 -4.49
CA SER A 71 23.08 -10.93 -4.71
C SER A 71 22.69 -11.66 -3.42
N MET A 72 21.58 -11.28 -2.77
CA MET A 72 20.96 -12.12 -1.72
C MET A 72 19.41 -12.07 -1.69
N GLY A 73 18.75 -11.39 -2.63
CA GLY A 73 17.28 -11.36 -2.70
C GLY A 73 16.66 -12.51 -3.51
N ALA A 74 17.38 -13.09 -4.47
CA ALA A 74 16.79 -14.04 -5.43
C ALA A 74 16.65 -15.48 -4.91
N ALA A 75 17.49 -15.91 -3.96
CA ALA A 75 17.46 -17.30 -3.48
C ALA A 75 16.24 -17.61 -2.60
N LEU A 76 15.76 -16.63 -1.82
CA LEU A 76 14.56 -16.78 -0.99
C LEU A 76 13.27 -16.69 -1.83
N ILE A 77 13.23 -15.85 -2.87
CA ILE A 77 12.06 -15.73 -3.76
C ILE A 77 11.84 -17.03 -4.56
N ALA A 78 12.91 -17.70 -5.01
CA ALA A 78 12.80 -18.96 -5.74
C ALA A 78 12.32 -20.14 -4.86
N LEU A 79 12.73 -20.22 -3.59
CA LEU A 79 12.22 -21.21 -2.64
C LEU A 79 10.74 -20.95 -2.25
N VAL A 80 10.33 -19.69 -2.19
CA VAL A 80 8.94 -19.27 -1.89
C VAL A 80 7.95 -19.62 -3.01
N ILE A 81 8.39 -19.62 -4.29
CA ILE A 81 7.53 -20.03 -5.42
C ILE A 81 7.39 -21.56 -5.51
N GLY A 82 8.40 -22.34 -5.11
CA GLY A 82 8.36 -23.81 -5.13
C GLY A 82 7.27 -24.43 -4.26
N ALA A 83 6.90 -23.79 -3.14
CA ALA A 83 5.84 -24.22 -2.24
C ALA A 83 4.42 -23.82 -2.71
N PHE A 84 4.28 -23.13 -3.85
CA PHE A 84 2.99 -22.69 -4.38
C PHE A 84 2.13 -23.85 -4.91
N CYS A 85 2.74 -24.98 -5.34
CA CYS A 85 2.02 -26.07 -6.04
C CYS A 85 1.85 -27.38 -5.25
N GLY A 86 2.50 -27.57 -4.09
CA GLY A 86 2.50 -28.86 -3.39
C GLY A 86 2.00 -28.78 -1.95
N GLY A 87 0.82 -29.37 -1.66
CA GLY A 87 0.53 -29.87 -0.31
C GLY A 87 -0.79 -29.45 0.32
N ARG A 88 -1.88 -30.15 -0.05
CA ARG A 88 -3.06 -30.33 0.82
C ARG A 88 -2.70 -31.28 1.95
N TYR A 89 -2.44 -30.77 3.15
CA TYR A 89 -2.64 -31.50 4.40
C TYR A 89 -3.08 -30.52 5.51
N LEU A 90 -4.10 -30.89 6.26
CA LEU A 90 -4.58 -30.21 7.46
C LEU A 90 -3.69 -30.71 8.62
N SER A 91 -2.87 -29.81 9.18
CA SER A 91 -1.88 -30.14 10.22
C SER A 91 -2.06 -29.25 11.46
N PRO A 92 -1.59 -29.68 12.65
CA PRO A 92 -1.67 -28.94 13.94
C PRO A 92 -0.96 -27.57 13.99
N THR A 93 -0.48 -27.06 12.86
CA THR A 93 0.26 -25.79 12.71
C THR A 93 -0.61 -24.53 12.78
N THR A 94 -1.93 -24.64 12.66
CA THR A 94 -2.86 -23.50 12.76
C THR A 94 -3.00 -22.98 14.20
N ALA A 95 -3.03 -23.88 15.20
CA ALA A 95 -3.09 -23.53 16.61
C ALA A 95 -1.84 -22.78 17.08
N ASN A 96 -0.69 -23.10 16.48
CA ASN A 96 0.58 -22.40 16.72
C ASN A 96 0.55 -20.95 16.19
N ALA A 97 0.04 -20.74 14.97
CA ALA A 97 -0.06 -19.40 14.38
C ALA A 97 -0.93 -18.46 15.23
N ALA A 98 -2.13 -18.91 15.64
CA ALA A 98 -3.02 -18.10 16.47
C ALA A 98 -2.40 -17.73 17.82
N THR A 99 -1.70 -18.67 18.45
CA THR A 99 -1.03 -18.43 19.74
C THR A 99 0.12 -17.44 19.59
N LEU A 100 0.97 -17.63 18.58
CA LEU A 100 2.06 -16.72 18.25
C LEU A 100 1.56 -15.29 18.01
N LEU A 101 0.54 -15.16 17.17
CA LEU A 101 -0.01 -13.85 16.81
C LEU A 101 -0.66 -13.16 17.99
N ARG A 102 -1.32 -13.89 18.91
CA ARG A 102 -1.85 -13.31 20.17
C ARG A 102 -0.75 -12.70 21.03
N THR A 103 0.38 -13.39 21.19
CA THR A 103 1.52 -12.86 21.94
C THR A 103 2.05 -11.58 21.29
N VAL A 104 2.13 -11.55 19.96
CA VAL A 104 2.63 -10.42 19.18
C VAL A 104 1.70 -9.20 19.27
N ARG A 105 0.38 -9.38 19.44
CA ARG A 105 -0.58 -8.27 19.60
C ARG A 105 -0.19 -7.32 20.73
N GLY A 106 0.32 -7.83 21.86
CA GLY A 106 0.73 -7.02 23.00
C GLY A 106 1.92 -6.11 22.72
N ILE A 107 2.84 -6.52 21.83
CA ILE A 107 4.03 -5.75 21.46
C ILE A 107 3.67 -4.63 20.48
N HIS A 108 2.73 -4.88 19.56
CA HIS A 108 2.28 -3.87 18.61
C HIS A 108 1.35 -2.82 19.23
N ALA A 109 0.94 -2.99 20.49
CA ALA A 109 0.24 -1.98 21.28
C ALA A 109 1.19 -0.94 21.92
N GLN A 110 2.51 -1.10 21.79
CA GLN A 110 3.49 -0.14 22.32
C GLN A 110 3.66 1.05 21.38
N ASP A 111 3.83 2.25 21.95
CA ASP A 111 4.10 3.52 21.25
C ASP A 111 5.55 3.61 20.73
N ILE A 112 5.92 2.67 19.86
CA ILE A 112 7.22 2.62 19.18
C ILE A 112 6.99 2.72 17.68
N ASP A 113 7.68 3.66 17.03
CA ASP A 113 7.55 3.80 15.59
C ASP A 113 8.43 2.82 14.86
N ARG A 114 7.88 2.33 13.76
CA ARG A 114 8.55 1.40 12.88
C ARG A 114 8.59 1.99 11.49
N CYS A 115 9.80 2.03 10.94
CA CYS A 115 10.09 2.49 9.60
C CYS A 115 10.27 1.27 8.70
N TYR A 116 9.44 1.15 7.67
CA TYR A 116 9.47 0.09 6.67
C TYR A 116 9.86 0.66 5.32
N ARG A 117 10.73 -0.05 4.60
CA ARG A 117 10.86 0.11 3.15
C ARG A 117 9.78 -0.73 2.49
N VAL A 118 8.98 -0.11 1.64
CA VAL A 118 7.95 -0.78 0.86
C VAL A 118 8.41 -0.85 -0.59
N HIS A 119 8.37 -2.04 -1.16
CA HIS A 119 8.70 -2.29 -2.55
C HIS A 119 7.52 -2.97 -3.22
N TYR A 120 7.01 -2.38 -4.29
CA TYR A 120 6.04 -3.01 -5.15
C TYR A 120 6.71 -3.48 -6.44
N ALA A 121 6.54 -4.76 -6.76
CA ALA A 121 6.95 -5.35 -8.01
C ALA A 121 5.70 -5.86 -8.75
N PRO A 122 5.33 -5.29 -9.90
CA PRO A 122 4.19 -5.76 -10.68
C PRO A 122 4.43 -7.18 -11.22
N ASP A 123 3.35 -7.93 -11.46
CA ASP A 123 3.47 -9.24 -12.11
C ASP A 123 3.87 -9.03 -13.58
N PRO A 124 5.03 -9.56 -14.01
CA PRO A 124 5.57 -9.30 -15.35
C PRO A 124 4.69 -9.86 -16.47
N ARG A 125 3.73 -10.74 -16.16
CA ARG A 125 2.79 -11.29 -17.14
C ARG A 125 1.62 -10.35 -17.43
N TYR A 126 1.33 -9.40 -16.54
CA TYR A 126 0.14 -8.56 -16.60
C TYR A 126 0.43 -7.07 -16.65
N TRP A 127 1.66 -6.66 -16.34
CA TRP A 127 2.06 -5.26 -16.41
C TRP A 127 2.55 -4.88 -17.80
N ASP A 128 1.96 -3.81 -18.33
CA ASP A 128 2.43 -3.10 -19.51
C ASP A 128 3.33 -1.97 -19.02
N GLU A 129 4.62 -2.01 -19.37
CA GLU A 129 5.64 -1.00 -18.99
C GLU A 129 5.23 0.44 -19.33
N LYS A 130 4.27 0.61 -20.24
CA LYS A 130 3.72 1.92 -20.60
C LYS A 130 2.83 2.52 -19.52
N LYS A 131 2.29 1.72 -18.60
CA LYS A 131 1.47 2.17 -17.48
C LYS A 131 2.36 2.50 -16.29
N MET A 132 2.95 3.71 -16.32
CA MET A 132 3.93 4.14 -15.31
C MET A 132 3.39 4.09 -13.88
N LEU A 133 2.09 4.35 -13.68
CA LEU A 133 1.44 4.31 -12.36
C LEU A 133 1.18 2.91 -11.82
N GLU A 134 1.26 1.89 -12.67
CA GLU A 134 1.10 0.48 -12.29
C GLU A 134 2.46 -0.23 -12.23
N GLY A 135 3.55 0.51 -12.44
CA GLY A 135 4.90 -0.02 -12.46
C GLY A 135 5.52 -0.23 -11.09
N PRO A 136 6.78 -0.71 -11.05
CA PRO A 136 7.52 -0.87 -9.82
C PRO A 136 7.58 0.45 -9.04
N SER A 137 7.42 0.38 -7.73
CA SER A 137 7.51 1.54 -6.85
C SER A 137 8.27 1.22 -5.58
N GLU A 138 8.87 2.26 -5.01
CA GLU A 138 9.53 2.19 -3.71
C GLU A 138 9.02 3.34 -2.85
N SER A 139 8.75 3.03 -1.58
CA SER A 139 8.34 4.02 -0.59
C SER A 139 8.94 3.74 0.77
N VAL A 140 8.98 4.77 1.62
CA VAL A 140 9.36 4.66 3.03
C VAL A 140 8.11 4.94 3.85
N LEU A 141 7.70 3.96 4.66
CA LEU A 141 6.50 3.99 5.48
C LEU A 141 6.88 4.05 6.95
N TRP A 142 6.39 5.06 7.66
CA TRP A 142 6.47 5.16 9.11
C TRP A 142 5.12 4.85 9.74
N THR A 143 5.13 4.07 10.82
CA THR A 143 3.91 3.58 11.47
C THR A 143 3.99 3.75 12.98
N ARG A 144 2.87 4.11 13.62
CA ARG A 144 2.66 4.12 15.08
C ARG A 144 1.19 3.80 15.37
N GLY A 145 0.91 2.59 15.84
CA GLY A 145 -0.47 2.17 16.08
C GLY A 145 -1.31 2.29 14.81
N ASP A 146 -2.40 3.06 14.86
CA ASP A 146 -3.27 3.32 13.72
C ASP A 146 -2.84 4.48 12.81
N ARG A 147 -1.77 5.20 13.19
CA ARG A 147 -1.22 6.32 12.42
C ARG A 147 -0.08 5.84 11.54
N PHE A 148 0.00 6.41 10.34
CA PHE A 148 1.12 6.19 9.46
C PHE A 148 1.34 7.37 8.53
N TRP A 149 2.53 7.43 7.93
CA TRP A 149 2.77 8.23 6.74
C TRP A 149 3.80 7.54 5.85
N ALA A 150 3.71 7.75 4.55
CA ALA A 150 4.64 7.20 3.58
C ALA A 150 5.08 8.26 2.57
N ASP A 151 6.39 8.30 2.28
CA ASP A 151 6.95 9.00 1.13
C ASP A 151 7.02 8.02 -0.04
N CYS A 152 6.20 8.25 -1.05
CA CYS A 152 5.96 7.34 -2.16
C CYS A 152 6.59 7.88 -3.45
N THR A 153 7.38 7.03 -4.11
CA THR A 153 7.85 7.27 -5.48
C THR A 153 7.21 6.27 -6.43
N ILE A 154 6.30 6.75 -7.29
CA ILE A 154 5.60 5.95 -8.30
C ILE A 154 5.99 6.46 -9.68
N GLY A 155 6.88 5.74 -10.36
CA GLY A 155 7.48 6.24 -11.61
C GLY A 155 8.23 7.55 -11.39
N THR A 156 7.71 8.65 -11.94
CA THR A 156 8.27 10.00 -11.77
C THR A 156 7.50 10.87 -10.77
N ILE A 157 6.44 10.33 -10.16
CA ILE A 157 5.60 11.05 -9.22
C ILE A 157 6.11 10.78 -7.81
N HIS A 158 6.29 11.87 -7.06
CA HIS A 158 6.57 11.85 -5.64
C HIS A 158 5.36 12.40 -4.92
N LEU A 159 4.91 11.70 -3.88
CA LEU A 159 3.82 12.15 -3.03
C LEU A 159 4.00 11.59 -1.64
N ALA A 160 3.48 12.29 -0.64
CA ALA A 160 3.31 11.75 0.70
C ALA A 160 1.84 11.35 0.92
N ILE A 161 1.60 10.24 1.60
CA ILE A 161 0.27 9.86 2.09
C ILE A 161 0.35 9.59 3.57
N GLY A 162 -0.75 9.77 4.29
CA GLY A 162 -0.77 9.35 5.68
C GLY A 162 -2.15 9.34 6.30
N ARG A 163 -2.15 8.96 7.57
CA ARG A 163 -3.30 8.84 8.44
C ARG A 163 -2.96 9.44 9.79
N GLU A 164 -3.74 10.44 10.20
CA GLU A 164 -3.54 11.11 11.49
C GLU A 164 -4.18 10.32 12.65
N GLN A 165 -4.03 10.82 13.88
CA GLN A 165 -4.58 10.20 15.09
C GLN A 165 -6.11 10.10 15.10
N ASP A 166 -6.78 11.09 14.53
CA ASP A 166 -8.24 11.09 14.38
C ASP A 166 -8.70 10.17 13.23
N ARG A 167 -7.75 9.44 12.63
CA ARG A 167 -7.90 8.51 11.51
C ARG A 167 -8.28 9.19 10.19
N SER A 168 -8.20 10.52 10.12
CA SER A 168 -8.32 11.24 8.85
C SER A 168 -7.18 10.86 7.92
N LEU A 169 -7.52 10.62 6.65
CA LEU A 169 -6.54 10.36 5.60
C LEU A 169 -6.13 11.66 4.94
N TRP A 170 -4.89 11.70 4.50
CA TRP A 170 -4.37 12.82 3.74
C TRP A 170 -3.38 12.37 2.67
N VAL A 171 -3.26 13.20 1.64
CA VAL A 171 -2.32 13.03 0.53
C VAL A 171 -1.69 14.39 0.25
N SER A 172 -0.38 14.42 0.06
CA SER A 172 0.39 15.59 -0.33
C SER A 172 1.13 15.27 -1.63
N PRO A 173 0.58 15.61 -2.80
CA PRO A 173 1.27 15.44 -4.08
C PRO A 173 2.48 16.36 -4.24
N SER A 174 2.62 17.40 -3.39
CA SER A 174 3.80 18.26 -3.32
C SER A 174 3.82 19.01 -2.00
N ARG A 175 4.96 19.61 -1.63
CA ARG A 175 5.04 20.46 -0.42
C ARG A 175 4.13 21.70 -0.46
N MET A 176 3.65 22.10 -1.63
CA MET A 176 2.78 23.26 -1.78
C MET A 176 1.29 22.92 -1.77
N HIS A 177 0.93 21.63 -1.75
CA HIS A 177 -0.45 21.20 -1.91
C HIS A 177 -0.76 19.95 -1.09
N GLY A 178 -1.79 20.02 -0.27
CA GLY A 178 -2.30 18.91 0.53
C GLY A 178 -3.79 18.69 0.32
N ILE A 179 -4.21 17.44 0.38
CA ILE A 179 -5.59 16.99 0.33
C ILE A 179 -5.86 16.25 1.63
N ARG A 180 -6.90 16.66 2.36
CA ARG A 180 -7.39 15.96 3.55
C ARG A 180 -8.77 15.40 3.28
N PHE A 181 -8.96 14.13 3.60
CA PHE A 181 -10.26 13.47 3.55
C PHE A 181 -10.92 13.60 4.91
N SER A 182 -12.09 14.26 4.95
CA SER A 182 -12.80 14.56 6.20
C SER A 182 -13.62 13.39 6.75
N ASP A 183 -13.70 12.30 6.00
CA ASP A 183 -14.50 11.14 6.40
C ASP A 183 -13.76 10.32 7.45
N ASN A 184 -14.53 9.79 8.38
CA ASN A 184 -14.02 8.81 9.34
C ASN A 184 -13.90 7.42 8.68
N ASP A 185 -13.19 6.50 9.33
CA ASP A 185 -13.01 5.12 8.86
C ASP A 185 -14.26 4.44 8.32
N SER A 186 -15.40 4.64 8.98
CA SER A 186 -16.66 3.96 8.63
C SER A 186 -17.25 4.40 7.30
N GLN A 187 -16.76 5.51 6.74
CA GLN A 187 -17.20 6.11 5.49
C GLN A 187 -16.19 5.90 4.35
N LEU A 188 -15.01 5.33 4.66
CA LEU A 188 -14.03 5.00 3.63
C LEU A 188 -14.54 3.85 2.75
N PRO A 189 -14.28 3.89 1.43
CA PRO A 189 -14.44 2.70 0.59
C PRO A 189 -13.65 1.54 1.18
N ARG A 190 -14.23 0.33 1.14
CA ARG A 190 -13.67 -0.85 1.81
C ARG A 190 -12.20 -1.10 1.45
N ASP A 191 -11.85 -0.97 0.18
CA ASP A 191 -10.48 -1.18 -0.27
C ASP A 191 -9.51 -0.13 0.27
N VAL A 192 -9.97 1.12 0.43
CA VAL A 192 -9.18 2.20 1.06
C VAL A 192 -8.96 1.89 2.54
N ALA A 193 -10.00 1.46 3.26
CA ALA A 193 -9.87 1.06 4.66
C ALA A 193 -8.86 -0.08 4.83
N VAL A 194 -8.95 -1.14 4.02
CA VAL A 194 -8.01 -2.27 4.05
C VAL A 194 -6.57 -1.82 3.74
N LEU A 195 -6.37 -0.90 2.79
CA LEU A 195 -5.03 -0.34 2.53
C LEU A 195 -4.49 0.44 3.74
N CYS A 196 -5.34 1.15 4.46
CA CYS A 196 -4.95 1.84 5.70
C CYS A 196 -4.57 0.86 6.80
N ASP A 197 -5.30 -0.24 6.93
CA ASP A 197 -5.00 -1.29 7.90
C ASP A 197 -3.70 -2.01 7.57
N ILE A 198 -3.43 -2.27 6.29
CA ILE A 198 -2.14 -2.78 5.81
C ILE A 198 -1.02 -1.79 6.16
N ASN A 199 -1.18 -0.50 5.82
CA ASN A 199 -0.16 0.52 6.04
C ASN A 199 0.06 0.86 7.52
N SER A 200 -0.88 0.53 8.42
CA SER A 200 -0.66 0.60 9.86
C SER A 200 0.43 -0.38 10.33
N MET A 201 0.64 -1.47 9.57
CA MET A 201 1.59 -2.54 9.88
C MET A 201 1.42 -3.13 11.30
N THR A 202 0.22 -3.01 11.88
CA THR A 202 -0.09 -3.61 13.17
C THR A 202 -0.59 -5.03 12.98
N VAL A 203 -0.05 -5.97 13.75
CA VAL A 203 -0.53 -7.36 13.71
C VAL A 203 -2.02 -7.47 14.07
N PRO A 204 -2.57 -6.72 15.05
CA PRO A 204 -4.02 -6.67 15.27
C PRO A 204 -4.82 -6.35 14.00
N SER A 205 -4.60 -5.20 13.35
CA SER A 205 -5.36 -4.79 12.16
C SER A 205 -5.14 -5.76 10.98
N LEU A 206 -3.91 -6.23 10.79
CA LEU A 206 -3.64 -7.24 9.77
C LEU A 206 -4.43 -8.53 9.99
N MET A 207 -4.60 -8.98 11.24
CA MET A 207 -5.29 -10.23 11.51
C MET A 207 -6.82 -10.09 11.50
N ASP A 208 -7.32 -9.02 12.11
CA ASP A 208 -8.74 -8.84 12.36
C ASP A 208 -9.47 -8.26 11.13
N ASP A 209 -8.79 -7.41 10.35
CA ASP A 209 -9.43 -6.68 9.24
C ASP A 209 -8.94 -7.18 7.86
N VAL A 210 -7.64 -7.43 7.71
CA VAL A 210 -7.04 -7.80 6.41
C VAL A 210 -7.06 -9.31 6.15
N LEU A 211 -6.67 -10.11 7.14
CA LEU A 211 -6.45 -11.55 7.00
C LEU A 211 -7.56 -12.42 7.61
N ALA A 212 -8.70 -11.84 7.98
CA ALA A 212 -9.84 -12.55 8.59
C ALA A 212 -10.34 -13.73 7.74
N ASP A 213 -10.34 -13.57 6.41
CA ASP A 213 -10.77 -14.60 5.45
C ASP A 213 -9.65 -15.55 5.01
N PHE A 214 -8.50 -15.51 5.67
CA PHE A 214 -7.34 -16.34 5.34
C PHE A 214 -7.19 -17.50 6.32
N ASN A 215 -6.66 -18.61 5.81
CA ASN A 215 -6.13 -19.70 6.61
C ASN A 215 -4.69 -19.38 6.95
N LEU A 216 -4.41 -19.28 8.25
CA LEU A 216 -3.07 -18.97 8.78
C LEU A 216 -2.32 -20.26 9.14
N ARG A 217 -1.06 -20.36 8.74
CA ARG A 217 -0.18 -21.49 9.05
C ARG A 217 1.18 -20.97 9.49
N ALA A 218 1.60 -21.35 10.69
CA ALA A 218 2.95 -21.05 11.17
C ALA A 218 3.92 -22.13 10.68
N GLU A 219 5.05 -21.69 10.15
CA GLU A 219 6.23 -22.51 9.94
C GLU A 219 7.21 -22.17 11.07
N SER A 220 7.36 -23.10 12.01
CA SER A 220 8.42 -23.05 13.00
C SER A 220 9.61 -23.79 12.40
N THR A 221 10.64 -23.05 12.01
CA THR A 221 11.94 -23.66 11.69
C THR A 221 12.60 -24.00 13.03
N PRO A 222 12.83 -25.27 13.39
CA PRO A 222 13.50 -25.62 14.62
C PRO A 222 14.96 -25.20 14.51
N SER A 223 15.29 -23.98 14.95
CA SER A 223 16.68 -23.58 15.16
C SER A 223 17.02 -23.78 16.64
N PRO A 224 18.10 -24.53 16.96
CA PRO A 224 18.55 -24.71 18.34
C PRO A 224 19.00 -23.39 19.00
N SER A 225 19.15 -22.30 18.25
CA SER A 225 19.60 -20.99 18.76
C SER A 225 18.46 -20.00 19.07
N GLY A 226 17.20 -20.33 18.76
CA GLY A 226 16.05 -19.41 18.97
C GLY A 226 16.13 -18.08 18.21
N THR A 227 17.02 -17.97 17.22
CA THR A 227 17.32 -16.73 16.48
C THR A 227 16.60 -16.64 15.14
N THR A 228 15.95 -17.72 14.70
CA THR A 228 15.22 -17.71 13.43
C THR A 228 13.85 -17.07 13.60
N PRO A 229 13.44 -16.17 12.70
CA PRO A 229 12.14 -15.55 12.78
C PRO A 229 11.04 -16.60 12.55
N ASN A 230 9.89 -16.34 13.15
CA ASN A 230 8.69 -17.13 12.93
C ASN A 230 8.02 -16.70 11.62
N LEU A 231 7.70 -17.66 10.77
CA LEU A 231 7.02 -17.42 9.51
C LEU A 231 5.55 -17.78 9.63
N VAL A 232 4.66 -16.88 9.22
CA VAL A 232 3.22 -17.13 9.17
C VAL A 232 2.71 -16.90 7.76
N TRP A 233 2.26 -17.99 7.13
CA TRP A 233 1.62 -17.99 5.84
C TRP A 233 0.13 -17.75 5.98
N ALA A 234 -0.41 -16.82 5.20
CA ALA A 234 -1.84 -16.60 5.04
C ALA A 234 -2.24 -16.93 3.60
N ARG A 235 -3.18 -17.85 3.43
CA ARG A 235 -3.80 -18.14 2.12
C ARG A 235 -5.31 -17.98 2.21
N LEU A 236 -5.91 -17.35 1.20
CA LEU A 236 -7.35 -17.14 1.18
C LEU A 236 -8.12 -18.46 1.34
N LYS A 237 -9.18 -18.47 2.16
CA LYS A 237 -10.02 -19.65 2.35
C LYS A 237 -10.68 -20.08 1.02
N PRO A 238 -10.87 -21.38 0.76
CA PRO A 238 -11.56 -21.84 -0.44
C PRO A 238 -12.94 -21.19 -0.61
N GLY A 239 -13.24 -20.71 -1.82
CA GLY A 239 -14.52 -20.04 -2.14
C GLY A 239 -14.64 -18.59 -1.65
N ARG A 240 -13.64 -18.06 -0.94
CA ARG A 240 -13.56 -16.63 -0.62
C ARG A 240 -12.84 -15.86 -1.72
N VAL A 241 -13.18 -14.58 -1.81
CA VAL A 241 -12.54 -13.60 -2.71
C VAL A 241 -12.11 -12.41 -1.87
N HIS A 242 -11.00 -11.79 -2.25
CA HIS A 242 -10.50 -10.57 -1.65
C HIS A 242 -10.06 -9.64 -2.77
N SER A 243 -10.43 -8.36 -2.66
CA SER A 243 -10.25 -7.35 -3.72
C SER A 243 -8.78 -7.02 -3.97
N LEU A 244 -7.97 -6.98 -2.90
CA LEU A 244 -6.57 -6.53 -2.97
C LEU A 244 -5.50 -7.61 -2.91
N ILE A 245 -5.69 -8.70 -2.16
CA ILE A 245 -4.63 -9.70 -1.90
C ILE A 245 -5.14 -11.14 -1.99
N SER A 246 -4.27 -12.05 -2.43
CA SER A 246 -4.56 -13.49 -2.56
C SER A 246 -3.84 -14.35 -1.52
N ALA A 247 -2.70 -13.86 -1.02
CA ALA A 247 -1.90 -14.50 0.01
C ALA A 247 -1.04 -13.44 0.73
N ALA A 248 -0.56 -13.80 1.91
CA ALA A 248 0.44 -13.03 2.64
C ALA A 248 1.46 -13.95 3.34
N LEU A 249 2.66 -13.41 3.58
CA LEU A 249 3.68 -14.02 4.43
C LEU A 249 4.15 -12.97 5.44
N LEU A 250 4.03 -13.30 6.71
CA LEU A 250 4.52 -12.50 7.82
C LEU A 250 5.79 -13.15 8.37
N GLU A 251 6.83 -12.36 8.53
CA GLU A 251 8.05 -12.74 9.22
C GLU A 251 8.16 -11.94 10.50
N ILE A 252 8.10 -12.64 11.62
CA ILE A 252 8.01 -12.06 12.96
C ILE A 252 9.25 -12.47 13.73
N ASP A 253 9.94 -11.50 14.32
CA ASP A 253 11.09 -11.75 15.17
C ASP A 253 10.68 -12.64 16.36
N ALA A 254 11.41 -13.73 16.59
CA ALA A 254 11.00 -14.73 17.57
C ALA A 254 11.11 -14.25 19.03
N GLN A 255 11.97 -13.26 19.30
CA GLN A 255 12.24 -12.78 20.66
C GLN A 255 11.39 -11.55 20.98
N SER A 256 11.46 -10.54 20.13
CA SER A 256 10.77 -9.27 20.30
C SER A 256 9.34 -9.29 19.79
N GLY A 257 8.96 -10.28 18.97
CA GLY A 257 7.66 -10.36 18.30
C GLY A 257 7.39 -9.22 17.31
N VAL A 258 8.40 -8.46 16.92
CA VAL A 258 8.25 -7.38 15.94
C VAL A 258 8.06 -7.97 14.54
N LEU A 259 7.11 -7.42 13.77
CA LEU A 259 6.95 -7.72 12.35
C LEU A 259 8.15 -7.18 11.55
N LEU A 260 9.05 -8.08 11.13
CA LEU A 260 10.26 -7.77 10.37
C LEU A 260 9.97 -7.59 8.89
N ARG A 261 9.09 -8.43 8.34
CA ARG A 261 8.73 -8.38 6.92
C ARG A 261 7.30 -8.85 6.68
N LEU A 262 6.61 -8.17 5.77
CA LEU A 262 5.31 -8.57 5.25
C LEU A 262 5.41 -8.65 3.72
N ILE A 263 5.02 -9.78 3.15
CA ILE A 263 4.91 -9.96 1.70
C ILE A 263 3.44 -10.17 1.37
N LEU A 264 2.90 -9.37 0.46
CA LEU A 264 1.52 -9.46 -0.02
C LEU A 264 1.51 -9.80 -1.51
N TRP A 265 0.82 -10.87 -1.88
CA TRP A 265 0.55 -11.18 -3.28
C TRP A 265 -0.76 -10.52 -3.69
N THR A 266 -0.64 -9.37 -4.36
CA THR A 266 -1.76 -8.52 -4.73
C THR A 266 -2.54 -9.08 -5.92
N VAL A 267 -3.84 -8.81 -5.92
CA VAL A 267 -4.74 -9.10 -7.02
C VAL A 267 -5.50 -7.84 -7.42
N ARG A 268 -5.95 -7.82 -8.67
CA ARG A 268 -6.83 -6.80 -9.22
C ARG A 268 -7.78 -7.47 -10.18
N GLU A 269 -9.09 -7.26 -10.01
CA GLU A 269 -10.12 -7.89 -10.86
C GLU A 269 -9.98 -9.42 -10.92
N GLY A 270 -9.63 -10.04 -9.78
CA GLY A 270 -9.42 -11.48 -9.66
C GLY A 270 -8.16 -12.02 -10.35
N ARG A 271 -7.31 -11.15 -10.90
CA ARG A 271 -6.05 -11.52 -11.55
C ARG A 271 -4.85 -11.13 -10.67
N PRO A 272 -3.75 -11.90 -10.70
CA PRO A 272 -2.50 -11.48 -10.08
C PRO A 272 -2.08 -10.11 -10.59
N ASN A 273 -1.75 -9.20 -9.67
CA ASN A 273 -1.35 -7.82 -9.99
C ASN A 273 0.13 -7.59 -9.73
N GLY A 274 0.67 -8.17 -8.66
CA GLY A 274 2.08 -8.02 -8.27
C GLY A 274 2.33 -8.40 -6.83
N THR A 275 3.52 -8.09 -6.33
CA THR A 275 3.93 -8.35 -4.96
C THR A 275 4.31 -7.05 -4.27
N VAL A 276 3.75 -6.79 -3.08
CA VAL A 276 4.18 -5.69 -2.21
C VAL A 276 4.96 -6.29 -1.04
N THR A 277 6.18 -5.80 -0.81
CA THR A 277 7.04 -6.24 0.28
C THR A 277 7.37 -5.08 1.21
N TYR A 278 7.00 -5.21 2.48
CA TYR A 278 7.37 -4.30 3.56
C TYR A 278 8.55 -4.92 4.31
N THR A 279 9.68 -4.22 4.40
CA THR A 279 10.86 -4.66 5.15
C THR A 279 11.19 -3.66 6.24
N LEU A 280 11.25 -4.09 7.50
CA LEU A 280 11.62 -3.25 8.62
C LEU A 280 13.05 -2.72 8.43
N MET A 281 13.20 -1.40 8.46
CA MET A 281 14.47 -0.70 8.36
C MET A 281 15.01 -0.35 9.74
N LYS A 282 14.14 0.20 10.60
CA LYS A 282 14.48 0.59 11.97
C LYS A 282 13.23 0.79 12.83
N SER A 283 13.43 0.77 14.14
CA SER A 283 12.46 1.21 15.13
C SER A 283 13.04 2.42 15.88
N ALA A 284 12.32 3.54 15.89
CA ALA A 284 12.79 4.78 16.51
C ALA A 284 11.61 5.69 16.83
N ARG A 285 11.68 6.49 17.90
CA ARG A 285 10.64 7.48 18.20
C ARG A 285 10.75 8.69 17.25
N GLN A 286 9.62 9.11 16.71
CA GLN A 286 9.37 10.27 15.89
C GLN A 286 8.52 11.28 16.67
N ASP A 287 8.57 12.53 16.25
CA ASP A 287 7.60 13.52 16.71
C ASP A 287 6.20 13.16 16.20
N ASP A 288 5.17 13.39 17.02
CA ASP A 288 3.77 13.20 16.66
C ASP A 288 3.38 14.08 15.46
N GLU A 289 4.01 15.25 15.32
CA GLU A 289 3.76 16.15 14.20
C GLU A 289 4.10 15.53 12.85
N GLN A 290 5.03 14.56 12.79
CA GLN A 290 5.41 13.89 11.53
C GLN A 290 4.26 13.10 10.89
N TYR A 291 3.22 12.75 11.65
CA TYR A 291 2.06 12.02 11.15
C TYR A 291 0.95 12.93 10.61
N ARG A 292 1.10 14.25 10.76
CA ARG A 292 0.10 15.24 10.35
C ARG A 292 0.42 15.80 8.99
N LEU A 293 -0.61 16.08 8.19
CA LEU A 293 -0.44 16.67 6.85
C LEU A 293 0.44 17.95 6.89
N ALA A 294 0.29 18.78 7.92
CA ALA A 294 1.00 20.05 8.05
C ALA A 294 2.53 19.91 8.07
N SER A 295 3.09 18.82 8.58
CA SER A 295 4.55 18.62 8.59
C SER A 295 5.13 18.29 7.21
N HIS A 296 4.26 17.91 6.27
CA HIS A 296 4.62 17.54 4.89
C HIS A 296 4.37 18.67 3.89
N LEU A 297 4.06 19.86 4.40
CA LEU A 297 3.72 21.04 3.62
C LEU A 297 4.58 22.24 4.03
N ASP A 298 4.83 23.12 3.06
CA ASP A 298 5.40 24.43 3.32
C ASP A 298 4.33 25.35 3.94
N SER A 299 4.76 26.36 4.71
CA SER A 299 3.85 27.26 5.45
C SER A 299 2.81 28.00 4.59
N SER A 300 3.05 28.13 3.28
CA SER A 300 2.17 28.78 2.30
C SER A 300 1.38 27.79 1.44
N ALA A 301 1.40 26.50 1.77
CA ALA A 301 0.72 25.47 1.02
C ALA A 301 -0.81 25.62 1.05
N LYS A 302 -1.45 25.20 -0.03
CA LYS A 302 -2.90 25.09 -0.11
C LYS A 302 -3.35 23.73 0.43
N ILE A 303 -4.36 23.72 1.30
CA ILE A 303 -5.00 22.49 1.77
C ILE A 303 -6.43 22.44 1.25
N GLU A 304 -6.77 21.37 0.55
CA GLU A 304 -8.13 21.06 0.12
C GLU A 304 -8.75 19.99 1.01
N VAL A 305 -10.03 20.14 1.34
CA VAL A 305 -10.76 19.16 2.15
C VAL A 305 -11.81 18.49 1.28
N HIS A 306 -11.73 17.16 1.20
CA HIS A 306 -12.59 16.33 0.35
C HIS A 306 -13.42 15.36 1.19
N ARG A 307 -14.60 14.99 0.66
CA ARG A 307 -15.46 13.92 1.19
C ARG A 307 -15.57 12.81 0.16
N LEU A 308 -15.27 11.60 0.58
CA LEU A 308 -15.42 10.35 -0.14
C LEU A 308 -16.90 10.03 -0.23
N GLY A 309 -17.44 9.98 -1.46
CA GLY A 309 -18.82 9.56 -1.71
C GLY A 309 -19.85 10.66 -1.97
N GLN A 310 -19.46 11.94 -2.08
CA GLN A 310 -20.36 12.93 -2.71
C GLN A 310 -20.06 13.03 -4.20
N PRO A 311 -21.04 12.79 -5.10
CA PRO A 311 -20.85 13.07 -6.51
C PRO A 311 -20.52 14.56 -6.66
N LYS A 312 -19.53 14.84 -7.50
CA LYS A 312 -19.15 16.21 -7.90
C LYS A 312 -20.43 16.93 -8.31
N THR A 313 -20.85 17.89 -7.49
CA THR A 313 -21.96 18.76 -7.87
C THR A 313 -21.37 19.69 -8.92
N ASP A 314 -21.41 19.27 -10.18
CA ASP A 314 -21.10 20.15 -11.29
C ASP A 314 -22.03 21.35 -11.14
N ALA A 315 -21.41 22.49 -10.83
CA ALA A 315 -22.07 23.76 -10.83
C ALA A 315 -22.57 23.99 -12.27
N LEU A 316 -23.86 23.73 -12.49
CA LEU A 316 -24.60 24.38 -13.56
C LEU A 316 -24.40 25.88 -13.34
N LYS A 317 -23.50 26.48 -14.13
CA LYS A 317 -23.60 27.88 -14.49
C LYS A 317 -24.92 28.01 -15.24
N ASP A 318 -25.91 28.51 -14.51
CA ASP A 318 -27.15 29.01 -15.07
C ASP A 318 -26.78 30.27 -15.86
N ASP A 319 -26.75 30.16 -17.18
CA ASP A 319 -26.77 31.30 -18.08
C ASP A 319 -28.18 31.91 -18.02
N ARG A 320 -28.30 33.07 -17.37
CA ARG A 320 -29.33 34.08 -17.65
C ARG A 320 -28.75 35.48 -17.58
#